data_AF-A0AA97K9E2-F1
#
_entry.id   AF-A0AA97K9E2-F1
#
_cell.length_a   1.000
_cell.length_b   1.000
_cell.length_c   1.000
_cell.angle_alpha   90.00
_cell.angle_beta   90.00
_cell.angle_gamma   90.00
#
_symmetry.space_group_name_H-M   'P 1'
#
loop_
_entity.id
_entity.type
_entity.pdbx_description
1 polymer ?
#
loop_
_entity_poly.entity_id
_entity_poly.type
_entity_poly.pdbx_seq_one_letter_code
_entity_poly.pdbx_strand_id
1 'polypeptide(L)'
;MSAMEKHLFNLKFAAKELNRNSKKCDKEEKLEKAKIKKAIQKGNTEVARIHAENAIRQKNQAINFLRMSARVDAVAARVQTAVTMGKVTKSMAGVVKSMDATLKTMNLEKISGLMDKFEQQFETLDVQTQQMEDTMSSTTTLTTPQNQVDLLLQEMADEAGLDLNMELPQGQTGSVGTSVASAEQDELSQRLARLRDQV
;
A
#
# COMPACT_ATOMS: atom_id res chain seq x y z
N MET A 1 -3.99 24.86 21.83
CA MET A 1 -4.50 25.37 20.53
C MET A 1 -3.70 26.64 20.20
N SER A 2 -2.97 26.66 19.09
CA SER A 2 -2.25 27.86 18.65
C SER A 2 -3.26 28.98 18.33
N ALA A 3 -2.88 30.25 18.49
CA ALA A 3 -3.73 31.39 18.15
C ALA A 3 -4.28 31.27 16.71
N MET A 4 -3.46 30.77 15.78
CA MET A 4 -3.84 30.55 14.38
C MET A 4 -4.92 29.47 14.21
N GLU A 5 -4.90 28.41 15.04
CA GLU A 5 -5.95 27.37 15.03
C GLU A 5 -7.29 27.91 15.53
N LYS A 6 -7.26 28.79 16.55
CA LYS A 6 -8.46 29.47 17.06
C LYS A 6 -9.06 30.42 16.02
N HIS A 7 -8.22 31.22 15.34
CA HIS A 7 -8.68 32.08 14.25
C HIS A 7 -9.20 31.29 13.06
N LEU A 8 -8.59 30.16 12.72
CA LEU A 8 -9.08 29.26 11.69
C LEU A 8 -10.47 28.69 12.02
N PHE A 9 -10.69 28.28 13.27
CA PHE A 9 -12.01 27.85 13.74
C PHE A 9 -13.04 28.97 13.57
N ASN A 10 -12.72 30.18 14.02
CA ASN A 10 -13.61 31.33 13.90
C ASN A 10 -13.94 31.66 12.43
N LEU A 11 -12.97 31.56 11.52
CA LEU A 11 -13.19 31.78 10.09
C LEU A 11 -14.13 30.73 9.49
N LYS A 12 -13.91 29.44 9.78
CA LYS A 12 -14.80 28.36 9.33
C LYS A 12 -16.22 28.52 9.88
N PHE A 13 -16.33 28.92 11.15
CA PHE A 13 -17.61 29.19 11.79
C PHE A 13 -18.33 30.36 11.10
N ALA A 14 -17.65 31.48 10.90
CA ALA A 14 -18.19 32.66 10.22
C ALA A 14 -18.62 32.32 8.78
N ALA A 15 -17.83 31.57 8.02
CA ALA A 15 -18.21 31.13 6.68
C ALA A 15 -19.53 30.33 6.69
N LYS A 16 -19.70 29.43 7.65
CA LYS A 16 -20.92 28.62 7.80
C LYS A 16 -22.12 29.45 8.26
N GLU A 17 -21.91 30.40 9.16
CA GLU A 17 -22.94 31.34 9.62
C GLU A 17 -23.44 32.21 8.46
N LEU A 18 -22.54 32.74 7.63
CA LEU A 18 -22.90 33.50 6.43
C LEU A 18 -23.69 32.66 5.43
N ASN A 19 -23.33 31.40 5.23
CA ASN A 19 -24.08 30.48 4.36
C ASN A 19 -25.49 30.24 4.90
N ARG A 20 -25.63 30.07 6.22
CA ARG A 20 -26.94 29.92 6.88
C ARG A 20 -27.78 31.20 6.74
N ASN A 21 -27.19 32.38 6.90
CA ASN A 21 -27.87 33.66 6.71
C ASN A 21 -28.31 33.85 5.26
N SER A 22 -27.49 33.45 4.27
CA SER A 22 -27.89 33.42 2.86
C SER A 22 -29.15 32.57 2.64
N LYS A 23 -29.17 31.33 3.17
CA LYS A 23 -30.32 30.44 3.06
C LYS A 23 -31.57 30.99 3.75
N LYS A 24 -31.39 31.71 4.87
CA LYS A 24 -32.48 32.38 5.58
C LYS A 24 -33.09 33.50 4.72
N CYS A 25 -32.25 34.35 4.12
CA CYS A 25 -32.70 35.39 3.18
C CYS A 25 -33.42 34.80 1.96
N ASP A 26 -32.95 33.69 1.39
CA ASP A 26 -33.65 32.99 0.29
C ASP A 26 -35.03 32.46 0.71
N LYS A 27 -35.16 31.97 1.94
CA LYS A 27 -36.46 31.53 2.48
C LYS A 27 -37.41 32.72 2.67
N GLU A 28 -36.90 33.82 3.20
CA GLU A 28 -37.67 35.07 3.38
C GLU A 28 -38.09 35.66 2.02
N GLU A 29 -37.23 35.61 1.00
CA GLU A 29 -37.56 36.02 -0.38
C GLU A 29 -38.76 35.25 -0.94
N LYS A 30 -38.79 33.92 -0.75
CA LYS A 30 -39.92 33.08 -1.18
C LYS A 30 -41.22 33.44 -0.44
N LEU A 31 -41.13 33.74 0.85
CA LEU A 31 -42.28 34.16 1.65
C LEU A 31 -42.82 35.52 1.18
N GLU A 32 -41.95 36.48 0.92
CA GLU A 32 -42.34 37.80 0.39
C GLU A 32 -42.97 37.65 -1.00
N LYS A 33 -42.43 36.81 -1.89
CA LYS A 33 -43.08 36.48 -3.18
C LYS A 33 -44.48 35.90 -3.04
N ALA A 34 -44.71 35.05 -2.05
CA ALA A 34 -46.05 34.52 -1.77
C ALA A 34 -47.01 35.62 -1.28
N LYS A 35 -46.52 36.58 -0.48
CA LYS A 35 -47.30 37.75 -0.04
C LYS A 35 -47.64 38.68 -1.20
N ILE A 36 -46.71 38.90 -2.15
CA ILE A 36 -46.96 39.67 -3.38
C ILE A 36 -48.15 39.07 -4.14
N LYS A 37 -48.15 37.75 -4.39
CA LYS A 37 -49.26 37.08 -5.09
C LYS A 37 -50.60 37.31 -4.40
N LYS A 38 -50.65 37.21 -3.07
CA LYS A 38 -51.85 37.47 -2.28
C LYS A 38 -52.29 38.93 -2.31
N ALA A 39 -51.35 39.88 -2.30
CA ALA A 39 -51.64 41.31 -2.36
C ALA A 39 -52.21 41.72 -3.73
N ILE A 40 -51.67 41.15 -4.81
CA ILE A 40 -52.17 41.36 -6.18
C ILE A 40 -53.60 40.82 -6.33
N GLN A 41 -53.88 39.62 -5.81
CA GLN A 41 -55.23 39.04 -5.85
C GLN A 41 -56.28 39.90 -5.12
N LYS A 42 -55.85 40.65 -4.10
CA LYS A 42 -56.71 41.58 -3.34
C LYS A 42 -56.82 42.97 -3.97
N GLY A 43 -56.13 43.23 -5.09
CA GLY A 43 -56.10 44.54 -5.75
C GLY A 43 -55.23 45.60 -5.04
N ASN A 44 -54.50 45.24 -3.99
CA ASN A 44 -53.65 46.19 -3.23
C ASN A 44 -52.26 46.33 -3.87
N THR A 45 -52.16 47.17 -4.88
CA THR A 45 -50.95 47.41 -5.67
C THR A 45 -49.80 48.05 -4.88
N GLU A 46 -50.10 48.94 -3.93
CA GLU A 46 -49.09 49.57 -3.06
C GLU A 46 -48.42 48.55 -2.12
N VAL A 47 -49.23 47.69 -1.49
CA VAL A 47 -48.74 46.62 -0.60
C VAL A 47 -47.92 45.60 -1.38
N ALA A 48 -48.34 45.28 -2.61
CA ALA A 48 -47.59 44.41 -3.51
C ALA A 48 -46.22 45.01 -3.88
N ARG A 49 -46.12 46.33 -4.10
CA ARG A 49 -44.85 47.03 -4.39
C ARG A 49 -43.88 46.93 -3.20
N ILE A 50 -44.34 47.17 -1.98
CA ILE A 50 -43.50 47.06 -0.77
C ILE A 50 -42.96 45.63 -0.59
N HIS A 51 -43.81 44.61 -0.76
CA HIS A 51 -43.35 43.22 -0.69
C HIS A 51 -42.38 42.84 -1.83
N ALA A 52 -42.54 43.44 -3.02
CA ALA A 52 -41.61 43.25 -4.14
C ALA A 52 -40.23 43.84 -3.85
N GLU A 53 -40.17 45.06 -3.32
CA GLU A 53 -38.91 45.69 -2.89
C GLU A 53 -38.22 44.86 -1.81
N ASN A 54 -38.97 44.37 -0.82
CA ASN A 54 -38.43 43.49 0.22
C ASN A 54 -37.89 42.18 -0.37
N ALA A 55 -38.58 41.56 -1.32
CA ALA A 55 -38.11 40.35 -1.98
C ALA A 55 -36.80 40.59 -2.74
N ILE A 56 -36.69 41.69 -3.50
CA ILE A 56 -35.46 42.04 -4.22
C ILE A 56 -34.31 42.30 -3.24
N ARG A 57 -34.57 43.03 -2.15
CA ARG A 57 -33.57 43.28 -1.10
C ARG A 57 -33.05 41.98 -0.51
N GLN A 58 -33.95 41.04 -0.17
CA GLN A 58 -33.57 39.75 0.39
C GLN A 58 -32.76 38.89 -0.59
N LYS A 59 -33.13 38.88 -1.87
CA LYS A 59 -32.35 38.22 -2.92
C LYS A 59 -30.93 38.78 -3.01
N ASN A 60 -30.78 40.10 -3.01
CA ASN A 60 -29.46 40.75 -3.07
C ASN A 60 -28.63 40.46 -1.81
N GLN A 61 -29.25 40.49 -0.63
CA GLN A 61 -28.60 40.11 0.62
C GLN A 61 -28.13 38.65 0.63
N ALA A 62 -28.96 37.72 0.13
CA ALA A 62 -28.59 36.32 -0.01
C ALA A 62 -27.34 36.15 -0.89
N ILE A 63 -27.32 36.76 -2.08
CA ILE A 63 -26.17 36.71 -2.99
C ILE A 63 -24.91 37.30 -2.33
N ASN A 64 -25.03 38.41 -1.61
CA ASN A 64 -23.91 39.03 -0.92
C ASN A 64 -23.36 38.14 0.21
N PHE A 65 -24.24 37.54 1.02
CA PHE A 65 -23.83 36.60 2.06
C PHE A 65 -23.18 35.35 1.48
N LEU A 66 -23.71 34.80 0.38
CA LEU A 66 -23.11 33.66 -0.30
C LEU A 66 -21.71 33.99 -0.85
N ARG A 67 -21.56 35.15 -1.49
CA ARG A 67 -20.27 35.63 -1.99
C ARG A 67 -19.26 35.82 -0.86
N MET A 68 -19.68 36.41 0.26
CA MET A 68 -18.80 36.61 1.41
C MET A 68 -18.44 35.29 2.07
N SER A 69 -19.39 34.36 2.22
CA SER A 69 -19.16 33.00 2.71
C SER A 69 -18.10 32.28 1.88
N ALA A 70 -18.21 32.30 0.55
CA ALA A 70 -17.23 31.69 -0.35
C ALA A 70 -15.83 32.30 -0.21
N ARG A 71 -15.74 33.64 -0.06
CA ARG A 71 -14.45 34.32 0.16
C ARG A 71 -13.83 33.96 1.50
N VAL A 72 -14.62 33.93 2.58
CA VAL A 72 -14.13 33.57 3.91
C VAL A 72 -13.70 32.10 3.96
N ASP A 73 -14.44 31.21 3.30
CA ASP A 73 -14.09 29.79 3.22
C ASP A 73 -12.77 29.56 2.46
N ALA A 74 -12.56 30.28 1.35
CA ALA A 74 -11.30 30.25 0.62
C ALA A 74 -10.11 30.73 1.47
N VAL A 75 -10.30 31.79 2.27
CA VAL A 75 -9.28 32.26 3.21
C VAL A 75 -9.04 31.23 4.32
N ALA A 76 -10.10 30.65 4.88
CA ALA A 76 -9.99 29.60 5.89
C ALA A 76 -9.22 28.37 5.37
N ALA A 77 -9.44 27.96 4.11
CA ALA A 77 -8.69 26.89 3.48
C ALA A 77 -7.19 27.19 3.38
N ARG A 78 -6.81 28.40 2.96
CA ARG A 78 -5.40 28.83 2.93
C ARG A 78 -4.77 28.85 4.32
N VAL A 79 -5.49 29.35 5.32
CA VAL A 79 -5.02 29.35 6.72
C VAL A 79 -4.88 27.92 7.25
N GLN A 80 -5.80 27.01 6.92
CA GLN A 80 -5.68 25.59 7.26
C GLN A 80 -4.40 24.98 6.69
N THR A 81 -4.09 25.24 5.42
CA THR A 81 -2.84 24.78 4.79
C THR A 81 -1.63 25.34 5.52
N ALA A 82 -1.62 26.64 5.85
CA ALA A 82 -0.53 27.27 6.58
C ALA A 82 -0.33 26.66 7.98
N VAL A 83 -1.42 26.39 8.71
CA VAL A 83 -1.37 25.73 10.02
C VAL A 83 -0.80 24.32 9.90
N THR A 84 -1.27 23.53 8.93
CA THR A 84 -0.79 22.16 8.71
C THR A 84 0.68 22.17 8.31
N MET A 85 1.08 23.05 7.39
CA MET A 85 2.47 23.17 6.98
C MET A 85 3.36 23.59 8.15
N GLY A 86 2.92 24.54 8.98
CA GLY A 86 3.65 24.94 10.19
C GLY A 86 3.85 23.78 11.18
N LYS A 87 2.88 22.88 11.32
CA LYS A 87 3.03 21.65 12.12
C LYS A 87 4.07 20.71 11.52
N VAL A 88 4.04 20.50 10.21
CA VAL A 88 5.02 19.67 9.49
C VAL A 88 6.43 20.25 9.67
N THR A 89 6.61 21.56 9.45
CA THR A 89 7.89 22.25 9.64
C THR A 89 8.40 22.09 11.08
N LYS A 90 7.52 22.21 12.09
CA LYS A 90 7.91 22.02 13.48
C LYS A 90 8.35 20.58 13.77
N SER A 91 7.64 19.59 13.24
CA SER A 91 8.02 18.17 13.37
C SER A 91 9.35 17.89 12.68
N MET A 92 9.54 18.39 11.44
CA MET A 92 10.80 18.24 10.72
C MET A 92 11.96 18.88 11.46
N ALA A 93 11.79 20.08 12.03
CA ALA A 93 12.81 20.72 12.84
C ALA A 93 13.21 19.87 14.08
N GLY A 94 12.22 19.21 14.70
CA GLY A 94 12.47 18.26 15.78
C GLY A 94 13.29 17.05 15.33
N VAL A 95 12.91 16.45 14.19
CA VAL A 95 13.61 15.30 13.60
C VAL A 95 15.05 15.66 13.21
N VAL A 96 15.25 16.79 12.55
CA VAL A 96 16.59 17.27 12.17
C VAL A 96 17.46 17.48 13.42
N LYS A 97 16.92 18.07 14.49
CA LYS A 97 17.65 18.25 15.75
C LYS A 97 17.99 16.91 16.42
N SER A 98 17.08 15.94 16.42
CA SER A 98 17.38 14.60 16.95
C SER A 98 18.40 13.87 16.09
N MET A 99 18.33 14.02 14.76
CA MET A 99 19.28 13.40 13.83
C MET A 99 20.68 14.00 14.01
N ASP A 100 20.79 15.32 14.14
CA ASP A 100 22.05 16.01 14.44
C ASP A 100 22.67 15.53 15.76
N ALA A 101 21.86 15.41 16.82
CA ALA A 101 22.32 14.86 18.11
C ALA A 101 22.79 13.40 17.99
N THR A 102 22.04 12.56 17.26
CA THR A 102 22.40 11.15 17.04
C THR A 102 23.68 11.02 16.22
N LEU A 103 23.81 11.76 15.12
CA LEU A 103 25.02 11.79 14.29
C LEU A 103 26.25 12.24 15.07
N LYS A 104 26.09 13.15 16.03
CA LYS A 104 27.18 13.59 16.92
C LYS A 104 27.64 12.49 17.89
N THR A 105 26.75 11.55 18.23
CA THR A 105 27.05 10.41 19.12
C THR A 105 27.42 9.12 18.38
N MET A 106 26.98 8.96 17.13
CA MET A 106 27.43 7.92 16.19
C MET A 106 28.74 8.38 15.55
N ASN A 107 29.84 8.20 16.28
CA ASN A 107 31.18 8.30 15.71
C ASN A 107 31.33 7.23 14.59
N LEU A 108 31.88 7.62 13.43
CA LEU A 108 32.14 6.73 12.29
C LEU A 108 32.93 5.47 12.71
N GLU A 109 33.79 5.56 13.72
CA GLU A 109 34.50 4.40 14.28
C GLU A 109 33.58 3.34 14.89
N LYS A 110 32.48 3.74 15.55
CA LYS A 110 31.50 2.79 16.10
C LYS A 110 30.66 2.13 15.01
N ILE A 111 30.43 2.83 13.89
CA ILE A 111 29.75 2.25 12.72
C ILE A 111 30.67 1.25 12.03
N SER A 112 31.96 1.58 11.84
CA SER A 112 32.96 0.66 11.31
C SER A 112 33.04 -0.61 12.17
N GLY A 113 33.20 -0.45 13.50
CA GLY A 113 33.26 -1.60 14.40
C GLY A 113 31.95 -2.40 14.51
N LEU A 114 30.79 -1.80 14.19
CA LEU A 114 29.53 -2.53 14.12
C LEU A 114 29.41 -3.32 12.80
N MET A 115 29.91 -2.79 11.68
CA MET A 115 29.96 -3.49 10.41
C MET A 115 30.91 -4.69 10.46
N ASP A 116 32.09 -4.52 11.07
CA ASP A 116 33.03 -5.64 11.28
C ASP A 116 32.39 -6.75 12.12
N LYS A 117 31.63 -6.38 13.16
CA LYS A 117 30.91 -7.34 14.02
C LYS A 117 29.73 -8.01 13.32
N PHE A 118 29.06 -7.28 12.42
CA PHE A 118 27.97 -7.82 11.61
C PHE A 118 28.50 -8.84 10.62
N GLU A 119 29.62 -8.56 9.94
CA GLU A 119 30.29 -9.48 9.02
C GLU A 119 30.73 -10.75 9.76
N GLN A 120 31.34 -10.61 10.94
CA GLN A 120 31.74 -11.75 11.77
C GLN A 120 30.54 -12.61 12.24
N GLN A 121 29.40 -11.98 12.57
CA GLN A 121 28.19 -12.69 12.94
C GLN A 121 27.52 -13.39 11.76
N PHE A 122 27.56 -12.77 10.57
CA PHE A 122 27.01 -13.35 9.35
C PHE A 122 27.84 -14.55 8.88
N GLU A 123 29.16 -14.44 8.92
CA GLU A 123 30.08 -15.55 8.63
C GLU A 123 29.89 -16.71 9.61
N THR A 124 29.70 -16.42 10.91
CA THR A 124 29.38 -17.45 11.91
C THR A 124 28.04 -18.14 11.62
N LEU A 125 27.04 -17.38 11.15
CA LEU A 125 25.72 -17.92 10.81
C LEU A 125 25.77 -18.79 9.56
N ASP A 126 26.52 -18.40 8.53
CA ASP A 126 26.74 -19.22 7.33
C ASP A 126 27.47 -20.52 7.69
N VAL A 127 28.53 -20.46 8.49
CA VAL A 127 29.23 -21.68 8.96
C VAL A 127 28.31 -22.56 9.80
N GLN A 128 27.48 -21.98 10.67
CA GLN A 128 26.52 -22.72 11.48
C GLN A 128 25.42 -23.37 10.62
N THR A 129 24.94 -22.68 9.59
CA THR A 129 23.93 -23.20 8.65
C THR A 129 24.52 -24.32 7.81
N GLN A 130 25.74 -24.14 7.29
CA GLN A 130 26.46 -25.21 6.57
C GLN A 130 26.68 -26.42 7.47
N GLN A 131 27.13 -26.23 8.71
CA GLN A 131 27.32 -27.34 9.65
C GLN A 131 26.01 -28.02 10.03
N MET A 132 24.92 -27.27 10.14
CA MET A 132 23.59 -27.81 10.38
C MET A 132 23.10 -28.61 9.17
N GLU A 133 23.29 -28.10 7.95
CA GLU A 133 22.95 -28.79 6.71
C GLU A 133 23.78 -30.06 6.51
N ASP A 134 25.09 -30.04 6.78
CA ASP A 134 25.95 -31.22 6.72
C ASP A 134 25.54 -32.28 7.76
N THR A 135 25.17 -31.85 8.98
CA THR A 135 24.71 -32.75 10.05
C THR A 135 23.33 -33.33 9.75
N MET A 136 22.42 -32.51 9.23
CA MET A 136 21.08 -32.94 8.81
C MET A 136 21.18 -33.86 7.60
N SER A 137 21.96 -33.53 6.58
CA SER A 137 22.23 -34.38 5.41
C SER A 137 22.78 -35.74 5.83
N SER A 138 23.77 -35.76 6.72
CA SER A 138 24.33 -37.00 7.28
C SER A 138 23.29 -37.85 8.05
N THR A 139 22.36 -37.21 8.77
CA THR A 139 21.29 -37.89 9.50
C THR A 139 20.18 -38.40 8.57
N THR A 140 19.84 -37.62 7.54
CA THR A 140 18.75 -37.91 6.59
C THR A 140 19.17 -38.91 5.53
N THR A 141 20.48 -39.09 5.26
CA THR A 141 21.02 -40.11 4.34
C THR A 141 20.54 -41.53 4.71
N LEU A 142 20.28 -41.80 6.00
CA LEU A 142 19.80 -43.10 6.46
C LEU A 142 18.30 -43.33 6.21
N THR A 143 17.50 -42.25 6.22
CA THR A 143 16.04 -42.31 6.02
C THR A 143 15.61 -42.03 4.58
N THR A 144 16.46 -41.37 3.80
CA THR A 144 16.23 -40.98 2.41
C THR A 144 17.44 -41.38 1.57
N PRO A 145 17.58 -42.67 1.20
CA PRO A 145 18.72 -43.14 0.42
C PRO A 145 18.76 -42.48 -0.97
N GLN A 146 19.92 -41.96 -1.37
CA GLN A 146 20.10 -41.25 -2.65
C GLN A 146 19.55 -42.04 -3.85
N ASN A 147 19.80 -43.36 -3.87
CA ASN A 147 19.34 -44.26 -4.93
C ASN A 147 17.81 -44.30 -5.07
N GLN A 148 17.05 -44.21 -3.96
CA GLN A 148 15.59 -44.18 -4.00
C GLN A 148 15.06 -42.85 -4.53
N VAL A 149 15.75 -41.74 -4.24
CA VAL A 149 15.42 -40.42 -4.79
C VAL A 149 15.73 -40.37 -6.28
N ASP A 150 16.89 -40.89 -6.70
CA ASP A 150 17.29 -40.95 -8.11
C ASP A 150 16.34 -41.84 -8.93
N LEU A 151 15.92 -42.99 -8.39
CA LEU A 151 14.93 -43.86 -9.01
C LEU A 151 13.57 -43.18 -9.15
N LEU A 152 13.09 -42.50 -8.09
CA LEU A 152 11.83 -41.77 -8.15
C LEU A 152 11.91 -40.59 -9.14
N LEU A 153 13.04 -39.89 -9.21
CA LEU A 153 13.23 -38.80 -10.16
C LEU A 153 13.26 -39.31 -11.60
N GLN A 154 13.83 -40.49 -11.82
CA GLN A 154 13.83 -41.16 -13.13
C GLN A 154 12.44 -41.70 -13.49
N GLU A 155 11.70 -42.28 -12.54
CA GLU A 155 10.30 -42.71 -12.72
C GLU A 155 9.38 -41.53 -13.06
N MET A 156 9.52 -40.40 -12.36
CA MET A 156 8.76 -39.18 -12.67
C MET A 156 9.20 -38.53 -13.99
N ALA A 157 10.48 -38.64 -14.36
CA ALA A 157 10.98 -38.17 -15.65
C ALA A 157 10.47 -39.05 -16.80
N ASP A 158 10.40 -40.36 -16.59
CA ASP A 158 9.82 -41.32 -17.52
C ASP A 158 8.29 -41.14 -17.63
N GLU A 159 7.57 -40.89 -16.53
CA GLU A 159 6.15 -40.51 -16.55
C GLU A 159 5.92 -39.22 -17.32
N ALA A 160 6.72 -38.17 -17.08
CA ALA A 160 6.64 -36.92 -17.82
C ALA A 160 7.02 -37.10 -19.32
N GLY A 161 7.93 -38.04 -19.62
CA GLY A 161 8.29 -38.42 -20.99
C GLY A 161 7.26 -39.33 -21.69
N LEU A 162 6.50 -40.12 -20.94
CA LEU A 162 5.39 -40.96 -21.40
C LEU A 162 4.12 -40.14 -21.64
N ASP A 163 3.90 -39.06 -20.86
CA ASP A 163 2.78 -38.12 -21.06
C ASP A 163 2.92 -37.38 -22.41
N LEU A 164 4.14 -37.04 -22.82
CA LEU A 164 4.47 -36.49 -24.14
C LEU A 164 4.23 -37.48 -25.31
N ASN A 165 4.23 -38.80 -25.05
CA ASN A 165 4.02 -39.84 -26.07
C ASN A 165 2.57 -40.36 -26.11
N MET A 166 1.73 -40.02 -25.12
CA MET A 166 0.28 -40.31 -25.13
C MET A 166 -0.56 -39.28 -25.91
N GLU A 167 0.02 -38.14 -26.30
CA GLU A 167 -0.69 -37.06 -27.00
C GLU A 167 -0.62 -37.09 -28.55
N LEU A 168 -0.09 -38.17 -29.16
CA LEU A 168 -0.04 -38.31 -30.63
C LEU A 168 -0.65 -39.64 -31.13
N PRO A 169 -1.46 -39.62 -32.22
CA PRO A 169 -2.22 -40.79 -32.67
C PRO A 169 -1.34 -41.87 -33.30
N GLN A 170 -1.76 -43.14 -33.16
CA GLN A 170 -1.06 -44.34 -33.62
C GLN A 170 -0.57 -44.27 -35.07
N GLY A 171 0.75 -44.44 -35.24
CA GLY A 171 1.42 -44.83 -36.49
C GLY A 171 2.32 -46.04 -36.24
N GLN A 172 2.11 -47.12 -36.97
CA GLN A 172 2.81 -48.40 -36.83
C GLN A 172 4.34 -48.32 -36.95
N THR A 173 5.03 -49.09 -36.10
CA THR A 173 6.03 -50.15 -36.40
C THR A 173 7.27 -50.09 -35.49
N GLY A 174 7.66 -51.26 -34.96
CA GLY A 174 9.05 -51.54 -34.59
C GLY A 174 9.30 -51.91 -33.13
N SER A 175 9.40 -53.21 -32.85
CA SER A 175 10.02 -53.75 -31.63
C SER A 175 11.49 -53.32 -31.55
N VAL A 176 11.95 -52.64 -30.48
CA VAL A 176 13.35 -52.65 -30.02
C VAL A 176 13.47 -52.39 -28.50
N GLY A 177 13.71 -53.45 -27.72
CA GLY A 177 14.84 -53.51 -26.77
C GLY A 177 14.77 -52.87 -25.37
N THR A 178 13.97 -53.40 -24.44
CA THR A 178 14.06 -53.13 -22.98
C THR A 178 15.20 -53.90 -22.28
N SER A 179 16.40 -54.00 -22.86
CA SER A 179 17.43 -54.91 -22.32
C SER A 179 18.85 -54.34 -22.18
N VAL A 180 19.05 -53.04 -22.35
CA VAL A 180 20.41 -52.45 -22.28
C VAL A 180 20.71 -51.73 -20.95
N ALA A 181 19.77 -50.99 -20.35
CA ALA A 181 20.06 -50.19 -19.16
C ALA A 181 20.31 -51.01 -17.88
N SER A 182 19.57 -52.11 -17.68
CA SER A 182 19.75 -52.98 -16.50
C SER A 182 21.03 -53.83 -16.56
N ALA A 183 21.54 -54.10 -17.76
CA ALA A 183 22.76 -54.88 -17.93
C ALA A 183 24.03 -54.08 -17.56
N GLU A 184 24.06 -52.78 -17.82
CA GLU A 184 25.22 -51.93 -17.57
C GLU A 184 25.46 -51.66 -16.07
N GLN A 185 24.40 -51.54 -15.28
CA GLN A 185 24.51 -51.35 -13.82
C GLN A 185 24.98 -52.61 -13.09
N ASP A 186 24.49 -53.79 -13.48
CA ASP A 186 24.96 -55.06 -12.93
C ASP A 186 26.41 -55.36 -13.35
N GLU A 187 26.81 -54.97 -14.57
CA GLU A 187 28.18 -55.15 -15.06
C GLU A 187 29.19 -54.24 -14.33
N LEU A 188 28.81 -52.99 -14.02
CA LEU A 188 29.66 -52.07 -13.24
C LEU A 188 29.85 -52.57 -11.80
N SER A 189 28.78 -53.07 -11.20
CA SER A 189 28.78 -53.66 -9.86
C SER A 189 29.67 -54.90 -9.77
N GLN A 190 29.60 -55.78 -10.78
CA GLN A 190 30.48 -56.94 -10.89
C GLN A 190 31.93 -56.57 -11.19
N ARG A 191 32.18 -55.54 -12.02
CA ARG A 191 33.55 -55.05 -12.27
C ARG A 191 34.18 -54.46 -11.01
N LEU A 192 33.42 -53.70 -10.23
CA LEU A 192 33.87 -53.15 -8.95
C LEU A 192 34.10 -54.24 -7.89
N ALA A 193 33.28 -55.30 -7.88
CA ALA A 193 33.49 -56.46 -7.01
C ALA A 193 34.76 -57.25 -7.40
N ARG A 194 34.98 -57.51 -8.69
CA ARG A 194 36.19 -58.18 -9.18
C ARG A 194 37.47 -57.36 -8.96
N LEU A 195 37.37 -56.03 -9.02
CA LEU A 195 38.49 -55.14 -8.74
C LEU A 195 38.83 -55.10 -7.23
N ARG A 196 37.85 -55.31 -6.35
CA ARG A 196 38.07 -55.44 -4.89
C ARG A 196 38.67 -56.78 -4.49
N ASP A 197 38.37 -57.86 -5.22
CA ASP A 197 38.97 -59.19 -4.99
C ASP A 197 40.41 -59.32 -5.56
N GLN A 198 40.86 -58.35 -6.35
CA GLN A 198 42.21 -58.33 -6.96
C GLN A 198 43.25 -57.50 -6.18
N VAL A 199 42.87 -56.89 -5.05
CA VAL A 199 43.74 -56.20 -4.09
C VAL A 199 43.82 -57.01 -2.81
#